data_AF-A0A3E2MW80-F1
#
_entry.id   AF-A0A3E2MW80-F1
#
_cell.length_a   1.000
_cell.length_b   1.000
_cell.length_c   1.000
_cell.angle_alpha   90.00
_cell.angle_beta   90.00
_cell.angle_gamma   90.00
#
_symmetry.space_group_name_H-M   'P 1'
#
loop_
_entity.id
_entity.type
_entity.pdbx_description
1 polymer ?
#
loop_
_entity_poly.entity_id
_entity_poly.type
_entity_poly.pdbx_seq_one_letter_code
_entity_poly.pdbx_strand_id
1 'polypeptide(L)' 'MAAGVDTSPGVGASAALNRYWVSGPGRAKWADSATPYRTLLALLLKYMSSAKAHGLAAEYYHRVFGRWPGRKADH' A
#
# COMPACT_ATOMS: atom_id res chain seq x y z
N MET A 1 -12.44 24.13 4.96
CA MET A 1 -12.95 22.77 5.21
C MET A 1 -11.83 21.96 5.82
N ALA A 2 -11.86 21.78 7.14
CA ALA A 2 -10.82 21.06 7.87
C ALA A 2 -11.04 19.55 7.67
N ALA A 3 -10.19 18.92 6.86
CA ALA A 3 -10.11 17.46 6.84
C ALA A 3 -9.32 17.04 8.08
N GLY A 4 -10.05 16.64 9.13
CA GLY A 4 -9.46 15.97 10.28
C GLY A 4 -8.63 14.79 9.82
N VAL A 5 -7.31 14.94 9.87
CA VAL A 5 -6.37 13.85 9.69
C VAL A 5 -6.36 13.10 11.01
N ASP A 6 -7.26 12.13 11.12
CA ASP A 6 -7.15 11.07 12.10
C ASP A 6 -5.89 10.25 11.75
N THR A 7 -4.79 10.56 12.45
CA THR A 7 -3.55 9.78 12.45
C THR A 7 -3.65 8.69 13.52
N SER A 8 -4.60 7.77 13.40
CA SER A 8 -4.55 6.56 14.22
C SER A 8 -3.32 5.72 13.83
N PRO A 9 -2.40 5.42 14.78
CA PRO A 9 -1.11 4.83 14.47
C PRO A 9 -1.21 3.31 14.41
N GLY A 10 -1.76 2.79 13.32
CA GLY A 10 -1.66 1.37 12.97
C GLY A 10 -0.72 1.21 11.79
N VAL A 11 0.59 1.08 12.06
CA VAL A 11 1.64 0.71 11.10
C VAL A 11 1.50 1.32 9.69
N GLY A 12 2.01 2.55 9.53
CA GLY A 12 2.47 3.04 8.23
C GLY A 12 1.52 3.96 7.45
N ALA A 13 2.12 5.07 7.00
CA ALA A 13 1.58 6.13 6.14
C ALA A 13 0.28 6.83 6.62
N SER A 14 0.29 8.17 6.58
CA SER A 14 -0.87 8.99 6.94
C SER A 14 -2.13 8.55 6.16
N ALA A 15 -3.32 8.69 6.76
CA ALA A 15 -4.60 8.32 6.11
C ALA A 15 -4.77 8.88 4.68
N ALA A 16 -4.20 10.07 4.42
CA ALA A 16 -4.15 10.67 3.09
C ALA A 16 -3.33 9.86 2.07
N LEU A 17 -2.17 9.33 2.47
CA LEU A 17 -1.34 8.43 1.65
C LEU A 17 -2.06 7.11 1.39
N ASN A 18 -2.70 6.55 2.43
CA ASN A 18 -3.50 5.32 2.30
C ASN A 18 -4.59 5.49 1.24
N ARG A 19 -5.33 6.61 1.28
CA ARG A 19 -6.33 6.94 0.26
C ARG A 19 -5.70 7.14 -1.12
N TYR A 20 -4.57 7.84 -1.22
CA TYR A 20 -3.88 8.08 -2.49
C TYR A 20 -3.48 6.78 -3.20
N TRP A 21 -2.94 5.80 -2.46
CA TRP A 21 -2.45 4.54 -3.02
C TRP A 21 -3.55 3.50 -3.26
N VAL A 22 -4.65 3.52 -2.50
CA VAL A 22 -5.76 2.54 -2.58
C VAL A 22 -6.93 3.01 -3.44
N SER A 23 -7.26 4.30 -3.42
CA SER A 23 -8.43 4.86 -4.13
C SER A 23 -8.12 6.09 -4.96
N GLY A 24 -6.92 6.65 -4.83
CA GLY A 24 -6.50 7.85 -5.55
C GLY A 24 -5.72 7.54 -6.83
N PRO A 25 -5.17 8.57 -7.48
CA PRO A 25 -4.39 8.44 -8.71
C PRO A 25 -3.09 7.63 -8.52
N GLY A 26 -2.64 7.48 -7.27
CA GLY A 26 -1.53 6.58 -6.92
C GLY A 26 -1.84 5.13 -7.25
N ARG A 27 -3.11 4.69 -7.14
CA ARG A 27 -3.53 3.32 -7.46
C ARG A 27 -3.19 2.94 -8.90
N ALA A 28 -3.54 3.78 -9.87
CA ALA A 28 -3.31 3.49 -11.29
C ALA A 28 -1.82 3.28 -11.63
N LYS A 29 -0.90 3.90 -10.88
CA LYS A 29 0.56 3.78 -11.11
C LYS A 29 1.12 2.38 -10.86
N TRP A 30 0.46 1.60 -10.01
CA TRP A 30 0.92 0.24 -9.67
C TRP A 30 -0.13 -0.81 -9.97
N ALA A 31 -1.42 -0.54 -9.75
CA ALA A 31 -2.48 -1.53 -9.92
C ALA A 31 -2.68 -1.97 -11.39
N ASP A 32 -2.39 -1.10 -12.35
CA ASP A 32 -2.46 -1.39 -13.80
C ASP A 32 -1.18 -2.06 -14.35
N SER A 33 -0.09 -2.02 -13.57
CA SER A 33 1.18 -2.63 -13.98
C SER A 33 1.06 -4.15 -14.06
N ALA A 34 1.82 -4.78 -14.96
CA ALA A 34 1.90 -6.24 -15.08
C ALA A 34 2.30 -6.95 -13.77
N THR A 35 3.01 -6.27 -12.87
CA THR A 35 3.38 -6.80 -11.55
C THR A 35 3.02 -5.83 -10.42
N PRO A 36 1.73 -5.73 -10.03
CA PRO A 36 1.25 -4.63 -9.21
C PRO A 36 1.94 -4.54 -7.84
N TYR A 37 2.11 -5.68 -7.18
CA TYR A 37 2.80 -5.75 -5.89
C TYR A 37 4.26 -5.29 -5.98
N ARG A 38 5.01 -5.76 -7.00
CA ARG A 38 6.43 -5.41 -7.19
C ARG A 38 6.59 -3.93 -7.54
N THR A 39 5.71 -3.39 -8.40
CA THR A 39 5.70 -1.97 -8.74
C THR A 39 5.42 -1.10 -7.52
N LEU A 40 4.42 -1.46 -6.72
CA LEU A 40 4.10 -0.75 -5.49
C LEU A 40 5.26 -0.79 -4.48
N LEU A 41 5.87 -1.96 -4.30
CA LEU A 41 7.01 -2.15 -3.42
C LEU A 41 8.20 -1.28 -3.86
N ALA A 42 8.54 -1.27 -5.15
CA ALA A 42 9.62 -0.45 -5.70
C ALA A 42 9.36 1.06 -5.50
N LEU A 43 8.10 1.50 -5.58
CA LEU A 43 7.72 2.89 -5.31
C LEU A 43 7.85 3.22 -3.82
N LEU A 44 7.41 2.33 -2.93
CA LEU A 44 7.53 2.52 -1.48
C LEU A 44 8.98 2.52 -1.01
N LEU A 45 9.82 1.63 -1.57
CA LEU A 45 11.25 1.53 -1.28
C LEU A 45 12.02 2.84 -1.53
N LYS A 46 11.53 3.73 -2.40
CA LYS A 46 12.12 5.06 -2.62
C LYS A 46 11.95 6.00 -1.43
N TYR A 47 10.95 5.77 -0.59
CA TYR A 47 10.57 6.68 0.50
C TYR A 47 10.79 6.06 1.89
N MET A 48 10.91 4.73 1.99
CA MET A 48 11.06 4.04 3.27
C MET A 48 11.87 2.75 3.15
N SER A 49 12.32 2.24 4.29
CA SER A 49 13.07 0.98 4.37
C SER A 49 12.23 -0.23 3.95
N SER A 50 12.90 -1.25 3.41
CA SER A 50 12.30 -2.46 2.84
C SER A 50 11.34 -3.17 3.78
N ALA A 51 11.70 -3.30 5.06
CA ALA A 51 10.82 -3.93 6.05
C ALA A 51 9.45 -3.24 6.14
N LYS A 52 9.43 -1.90 6.12
CA LYS A 52 8.18 -1.11 6.19
C LYS A 52 7.43 -1.10 4.86
N ALA A 53 8.17 -1.04 3.75
CA ALA A 53 7.60 -1.09 2.41
C ALA A 53 6.85 -2.40 2.13
N HIS A 54 7.41 -3.55 2.57
CA HIS A 54 6.77 -4.85 2.40
C HIS A 54 5.42 -4.96 3.12
N GLY A 55 5.35 -4.54 4.39
CA GLY A 55 4.08 -4.54 5.15
C GLY A 55 3.01 -3.67 4.50
N LEU A 56 3.35 -2.42 4.16
CA LEU A 56 2.41 -1.49 3.52
C LEU A 56 2.00 -1.93 2.12
N ALA A 57 2.94 -2.45 1.33
CA ALA A 57 2.63 -2.98 -0.01
C ALA A 57 1.63 -4.13 0.08
N ALA A 58 1.79 -5.02 1.06
CA ALA A 58 0.89 -6.14 1.26
C ALA A 58 -0.52 -5.68 1.68
N GLU A 59 -0.61 -4.74 2.62
CA GLU A 59 -1.89 -4.16 3.04
C GLU A 59 -2.62 -3.44 1.90
N TYR A 60 -1.94 -2.58 1.14
CA TYR A 60 -2.56 -1.89 0.01
C TYR A 60 -2.98 -2.86 -1.09
N TYR A 61 -2.15 -3.86 -1.38
CA TYR A 61 -2.48 -4.90 -2.35
C TYR A 61 -3.73 -5.67 -1.93
N HIS A 62 -3.84 -6.06 -0.65
CA HIS A 62 -5.02 -6.71 -0.12
C HIS A 62 -6.27 -5.80 -0.17
N ARG A 63 -6.14 -4.51 0.16
CA ARG A 63 -7.27 -3.56 0.10
C ARG A 63 -7.77 -3.32 -1.34
N VAL A 64 -6.87 -3.28 -2.33
CA VAL A 64 -7.24 -3.02 -3.74
C VAL A 64 -7.73 -4.28 -4.45
N PHE A 65 -7.09 -5.41 -4.22
CA PHE A 65 -7.35 -6.66 -4.95
C PHE A 65 -8.11 -7.72 -4.14
N GLY A 66 -8.35 -7.49 -2.85
CA GLY A 66 -9.01 -8.44 -1.95
C GLY A 66 -8.20 -9.70 -1.63
N ARG A 67 -6.94 -9.80 -2.10
CA ARG A 67 -6.09 -11.00 -1.96
C ARG A 67 -4.71 -10.62 -1.43
N TRP A 68 -4.08 -11.48 -0.63
CA TRP A 68 -2.73 -11.22 -0.12
C TRP A 68 -1.67 -11.56 -1.17
N PRO A 69 -0.62 -10.73 -1.34
CA PRO A 69 0.49 -11.03 -2.25
C PRO A 69 1.37 -12.10 -1.60
N GLY A 70 1.17 -13.35 -2.01
CA GLY A 70 1.85 -14.50 -1.44
C GLY A 70 1.01 -15.18 -0.35
N ARG A 71 -0.06 -15.86 -0.75
CA ARG A 71 -0.47 -17.05 0.01
C ARG A 71 0.62 -18.10 -0.19
N LYS A 72 1.45 -18.31 0.83
CA LYS A 72 1.70 -19.68 1.30
C LYS A 72 0.87 -19.80 2.57
N ALA A 73 -0.34 -20.34 2.43
CA ALA A 73 -0.98 -20.97 3.58
C ALA A 73 -0.16 -22.23 3.85
N ASP A 74 0.56 -22.28 4.98
CA ASP A 74 1.17 -23.46 5.64
C ASP A 74 2.17 -22.89 6.68
N HIS A 75 2.24 -23.23 7.97
CA HIS A 75 1.59 -24.15 8.90
C HIS A 75 1.83 -23.55 10.30
#